data_AF-A0A926CFJ2-F1
#
_entry.id   AF-A0A926CFJ2-F1
#
_cell.length_a   1.000
_cell.length_b   1.000
_cell.length_c   1.000
_cell.angle_alpha   90.00
_cell.angle_beta   90.00
_cell.angle_gamma   90.00
#
_symmetry.space_group_name_H-M   'P 1'
#
loop_
_entity.id
_entity.type
_entity.pdbx_description
1 polymer ?
#
loop_
_entity_poly.entity_id
_entity_poly.type
_entity_poly.pdbx_seq_one_letter_code
_entity_poly.pdbx_strand_id
1 'polypeptide(L)'
;MSIQLREMVNNAAPPSAQASGPHAPNVPVEPTSIAETGIGMGFINDLILKIVYFYGNITGQQLGEVTKLPFLGVIDRALEFLKLEEYVDIIGAQGG
;
A
#
# COMPACT_ATOMS: atom_id res chain seq x y z
N MET A 1 1.32 -54.31 -41.94
CA MET A 1 0.44 -53.13 -41.92
C MET A 1 -0.40 -53.21 -40.65
N SER A 2 0.04 -52.56 -39.59
CA SER A 2 -0.58 -52.58 -38.25
C SER A 2 -0.96 -51.15 -37.87
N ILE A 3 -2.22 -50.80 -38.09
CA ILE A 3 -2.82 -49.53 -37.67
C ILE A 3 -3.39 -49.77 -36.27
N GLN A 4 -2.75 -49.19 -35.26
CA GLN A 4 -3.34 -49.10 -33.92
C GLN A 4 -4.21 -47.83 -33.86
N LEU A 5 -5.51 -48.05 -33.78
CA LEU A 5 -6.53 -47.03 -33.59
C LEU A 5 -6.34 -46.39 -32.20
N ARG A 6 -6.10 -45.08 -32.14
CA ARG A 6 -6.07 -44.34 -30.87
C ARG A 6 -7.49 -44.14 -30.38
N GLU A 7 -7.84 -44.85 -29.31
CA GLU A 7 -9.07 -44.67 -28.54
C GLU A 7 -9.04 -43.29 -27.86
N MET A 8 -9.64 -42.30 -28.50
CA MET A 8 -9.93 -40.99 -27.91
C MET A 8 -11.37 -41.00 -27.39
N VAL A 9 -11.60 -41.70 -26.29
CA VAL A 9 -12.87 -41.62 -25.55
C VAL A 9 -12.60 -41.39 -24.07
N ASN A 10 -13.25 -40.35 -23.57
CA ASN A 10 -13.59 -40.05 -22.17
C ASN A 10 -12.47 -39.69 -21.19
N ASN A 11 -12.53 -38.45 -20.69
CA ASN A 11 -13.30 -38.18 -19.46
C ASN A 11 -13.34 -36.67 -19.16
N ALA A 12 -14.39 -35.97 -19.62
CA ALA A 12 -14.68 -34.62 -19.16
C ALA A 12 -15.62 -34.70 -17.95
N ALA A 13 -15.05 -34.62 -16.74
CA ALA A 13 -15.81 -34.37 -15.53
C ALA A 13 -16.11 -32.86 -15.41
N PRO A 14 -17.34 -32.44 -15.05
CA PRO A 14 -17.61 -31.04 -14.74
C PRO A 14 -16.98 -30.67 -13.39
N PRO A 15 -16.22 -29.57 -13.27
CA PRO A 15 -15.81 -29.08 -11.96
C PRO A 15 -17.03 -28.53 -11.24
N SER A 16 -17.43 -29.23 -10.18
CA SER A 16 -18.41 -28.80 -9.19
C SER A 16 -18.09 -27.41 -8.64
N ALA A 17 -19.10 -26.54 -8.65
CA ALA A 17 -19.09 -25.18 -8.12
C ALA A 17 -18.46 -25.11 -6.71
N GLN A 18 -17.37 -24.36 -6.60
CA GLN A 18 -16.69 -24.10 -5.33
C GLN A 18 -17.54 -23.17 -4.47
N ALA A 19 -17.84 -23.63 -3.26
CA ALA A 19 -18.64 -22.95 -2.25
C ALA A 19 -17.98 -21.63 -1.79
N SER A 20 -18.76 -20.57 -1.75
CA SER A 20 -18.36 -19.24 -1.26
C SER A 20 -18.19 -19.26 0.27
N GLY A 21 -16.96 -19.01 0.73
CA GLY A 21 -16.66 -18.80 2.15
C GLY A 21 -17.19 -17.46 2.69
N PRO A 22 -17.13 -17.25 4.01
CA PRO A 22 -17.74 -16.11 4.70
C PRO A 22 -17.20 -14.77 4.18
N HIS A 23 -18.09 -13.89 3.73
CA HIS A 23 -17.77 -12.52 3.33
C HIS A 23 -17.32 -11.73 4.56
N ALA A 24 -16.00 -11.56 4.71
CA ALA A 24 -15.47 -10.49 5.55
C ALA A 24 -15.94 -9.13 4.99
N PRO A 25 -16.18 -8.11 5.84
CA PRO A 25 -16.50 -6.78 5.35
C PRO A 25 -15.41 -6.33 4.37
N ASN A 26 -15.82 -5.89 3.18
CA ASN A 26 -14.93 -5.41 2.12
C ASN A 26 -14.40 -4.03 2.54
N VAL A 27 -13.42 -4.03 3.44
CA VAL A 27 -12.66 -2.85 3.83
C VAL A 27 -11.39 -2.84 2.97
N PRO A 28 -11.07 -1.72 2.30
CA PRO A 28 -9.82 -1.60 1.55
C PRO A 28 -8.62 -1.88 2.46
N VAL A 29 -7.63 -2.60 1.93
CA VAL A 29 -6.34 -2.79 2.61
C VAL A 29 -5.64 -1.43 2.70
N GLU A 30 -4.91 -1.20 3.79
CA GLU A 30 -4.07 -0.01 3.91
C GLU A 30 -3.04 0.01 2.76
N PRO A 31 -2.92 1.15 2.04
CA PRO A 31 -1.98 1.23 0.94
C PRO A 31 -0.55 1.10 1.46
N THR A 32 0.24 0.22 0.84
CA THR A 32 1.63 -0.05 1.25
C THR A 32 2.65 0.77 0.47
N SER A 33 2.18 1.53 -0.52
CA SER A 33 3.01 2.38 -1.37
C SER A 33 2.27 3.66 -1.77
N ILE A 34 3.05 4.73 -2.02
CA ILE A 34 2.56 5.98 -2.60
C ILE A 34 1.75 5.73 -3.87
N ALA A 35 2.17 4.79 -4.73
CA ALA A 35 1.44 4.48 -5.97
C ALA A 35 0.03 3.92 -5.70
N GLU A 36 -0.14 3.14 -4.64
CA GLU A 36 -1.44 2.56 -4.25
C GLU A 36 -2.38 3.60 -3.63
N THR A 37 -1.84 4.68 -3.04
CA THR A 37 -2.68 5.78 -2.55
C THR A 37 -3.41 6.52 -3.67
N GLY A 38 -2.92 6.42 -4.92
CA GLY A 38 -3.42 7.22 -6.04
C GLY A 38 -3.08 8.71 -5.94
N ILE A 39 -2.25 9.10 -4.96
CA ILE A 39 -1.83 10.49 -4.72
C ILE A 39 -0.41 10.67 -5.26
N GLY A 40 -0.18 11.78 -5.96
CA GLY A 40 1.15 12.12 -6.45
C GLY A 40 2.12 12.45 -5.32
N MET A 41 3.37 11.97 -5.42
CA MET A 41 4.41 12.21 -4.42
C MET A 41 4.62 13.70 -4.11
N GLY A 42 4.60 14.57 -5.14
CA GLY A 42 4.74 16.01 -4.94
C GLY A 42 3.62 16.63 -4.09
N PHE A 43 2.39 16.10 -4.18
CA PHE A 43 1.28 16.55 -3.35
C PHE A 43 1.43 16.09 -1.90
N ILE A 44 1.88 14.85 -1.67
CA ILE A 44 2.15 14.33 -0.33
C ILE A 44 3.26 15.16 0.33
N ASN A 45 4.32 15.47 -0.42
CA ASN A 45 5.43 16.29 0.07
C ASN A 45 4.96 17.70 0.46
N ASP A 46 4.19 18.38 -0.39
CA ASP A 46 3.63 19.71 -0.09
C ASP A 46 2.67 19.67 1.12
N LEU A 47 1.83 18.64 1.22
CA LEU A 47 0.92 18.45 2.35
C LEU A 47 1.70 18.28 3.67
N ILE A 48 2.70 17.40 3.68
CA ILE A 48 3.53 17.16 4.87
C ILE A 48 4.30 18.41 5.24
N LEU A 49 4.90 19.10 4.26
CA LEU A 49 5.64 20.33 4.50
C LEU A 49 4.75 21.42 5.11
N LYS A 50 3.52 21.58 4.62
CA LYS A 50 2.53 22.49 5.21
C LYS A 50 2.24 22.13 6.66
N ILE A 51 2.00 20.86 6.96
CA ILE A 51 1.70 20.41 8.32
C ILE A 51 2.88 20.70 9.25
N VAL A 52 4.10 20.31 8.85
CA VAL A 52 5.31 20.56 9.64
C VAL A 52 5.52 22.06 9.86
N TYR A 53 5.29 22.89 8.84
CA TYR A 53 5.40 24.35 8.96
C TYR A 53 4.44 24.94 10.00
N PHE A 54 3.18 24.48 10.05
CA PHE A 54 2.19 24.99 11.00
C PHE A 54 2.35 24.41 12.42
N TYR A 55 2.78 23.16 12.56
CA TYR A 55 2.97 22.51 13.86
C TYR A 55 4.34 22.82 14.49
N GLY A 56 5.35 23.14 13.69
CA GLY A 56 6.74 23.31 14.10
C GLY A 56 7.44 21.97 14.35
N ASN A 57 7.02 21.25 15.40
CA ASN A 57 7.54 19.91 15.72
C ASN A 57 6.37 18.94 15.87
N ILE A 58 6.37 17.87 15.08
CA ILE A 58 5.30 16.88 15.04
C ILE A 58 5.90 15.47 14.97
N THR A 59 5.27 14.50 15.66
CA THR A 59 5.71 13.10 15.60
C THR A 59 5.16 12.40 14.35
N GLY A 60 5.83 11.33 13.91
CA GLY A 60 5.35 10.53 12.77
C GLY A 60 3.94 9.96 12.97
N GLN A 61 3.58 9.57 14.20
CA GLN A 61 2.23 9.10 14.54
C GLN A 61 1.19 10.21 14.37
N GLN A 62 1.44 11.39 14.92
CA GLN A 62 0.56 12.55 14.77
C GLN A 62 0.43 12.96 13.31
N LEU A 63 1.53 12.88 12.54
CA LEU A 63 1.52 13.17 11.12
C LEU A 63 0.59 12.20 10.37
N GLY A 64 0.60 10.91 10.71
CA GLY A 64 -0.36 9.92 10.17
C GLY A 64 -1.81 10.21 10.57
N GLU A 65 -2.05 10.63 11.81
CA GLU A 65 -3.38 10.98 12.29
C GLU A 65 -3.95 12.23 11.59
N VAL A 66 -3.12 13.22 11.31
CA VAL A 66 -3.52 14.48 10.65
C VAL A 66 -3.69 14.29 9.14
N THR A 67 -2.77 13.57 8.50
CA THR A 67 -2.82 13.32 7.04
C THR A 67 -3.82 12.23 6.66
N LYS A 68 -4.21 11.37 7.61
CA LYS A 68 -4.97 10.13 7.36
C LYS A 68 -4.27 9.19 6.38
N LEU A 69 -2.95 9.28 6.28
CA LEU A 69 -2.12 8.42 5.45
C LEU A 69 -1.35 7.43 6.33
N PRO A 70 -1.08 6.22 5.81
CA PRO A 70 -0.26 5.26 6.52
C PRO A 70 1.17 5.80 6.67
N PHE A 71 1.75 5.60 7.84
CA PHE A 71 3.11 6.06 8.09
C PHE A 71 4.14 5.30 7.24
N LEU A 72 3.98 3.98 7.16
CA LEU A 72 4.89 3.07 6.49
C LEU A 72 4.59 3.01 4.99
N GLY A 73 5.62 3.23 4.16
CA GLY A 73 5.54 3.19 2.71
C GLY A 73 5.05 4.47 2.03
N VAL A 74 4.57 5.46 2.80
CA VAL A 74 4.05 6.74 2.28
C VAL A 74 4.69 7.92 3.00
N ILE A 75 4.40 8.12 4.29
CA ILE A 75 4.90 9.29 5.04
C ILE A 75 6.41 9.17 5.27
N ASP A 76 6.91 7.98 5.60
CA ASP A 76 8.35 7.70 5.73
C ASP A 76 9.14 8.10 4.47
N ARG A 77 8.63 7.74 3.29
CA ARG A 77 9.25 8.08 1.99
C ARG A 77 9.22 9.57 1.70
N ALA A 78 8.12 10.23 2.05
CA ALA A 78 8.01 11.67 1.89
C ALA A 78 8.93 12.42 2.85
N LEU A 79 9.03 11.99 4.11
CA LEU A 79 9.97 12.55 5.09
C LEU A 79 11.43 12.29 4.70
N GLU A 80 11.74 11.12 4.15
CA GLU A 80 13.08 10.81 3.61
C GLU A 80 13.46 11.80 2.50
N PHE A 81 12.57 12.01 1.53
CA PHE A 81 12.78 12.99 0.47
C PHE A 81 12.94 14.42 1.00
N LEU A 82 12.03 14.86 1.89
CA LEU A 82 12.07 16.22 2.44
C LEU A 82 13.34 16.47 3.27
N LYS A 83 13.84 15.43 3.96
CA LYS A 83 15.10 15.52 4.72
C LYS A 83 16.31 15.60 3.79
N LEU A 84 16.34 14.80 2.73
CA LEU A 84 17.45 14.81 1.75
C LEU A 84 17.59 16.17 1.05
N GLU A 85 16.47 16.83 0.78
CA GLU A 85 16.42 18.16 0.16
C GLU A 85 16.50 19.32 1.17
N GLU A 86 16.84 19.04 2.44
CA GLU A 86 17.02 20.02 3.51
C GLU A 86 15.78 20.87 3.86
N TYR A 87 14.57 20.39 3.55
CA TYR A 87 13.32 21.10 3.91
C TYR A 87 12.89 20.88 5.36
N VAL A 88 13.25 19.74 5.95
CA VAL A 88 12.89 19.36 7.33
C VAL A 88 14.05 18.62 7.99
N ASP A 89 14.11 18.67 9.32
CA ASP A 89 15.06 17.88 10.09
C ASP A 89 14.35 16.99 11.11
N ILE A 90 14.95 15.84 11.42
CA ILE A 90 14.37 14.83 12.32
C ILE A 90 15.15 14.86 13.63
N ILE A 91 14.61 15.57 14.62
CA ILE A 91 15.20 15.81 15.94
C ILE A 91 15.13 14.63 16.93
N GLY A 92 14.65 13.47 16.48
CA GLY A 92 14.69 12.24 17.27
C GLY A 92 13.84 11.14 16.64
N ALA A 93 14.45 9.96 16.45
CA ALA A 93 13.71 8.73 16.18
C ALA A 93 13.62 7.97 17.51
N GLN A 94 12.45 7.96 18.14
CA GLN A 94 12.22 7.01 19.23
C GLN A 94 11.99 5.66 18.56
N GLY A 95 13.07 4.89 18.42
CA GLY A 95 13.03 3.52 17.94
C GLY A 95 12.21 2.69 18.93
N GLY A 96 11.13 2.09 18.44
CA GLY A 96 10.47 0.97 19.10
C GLY A 96 11.21 -0.32 18.80
#